data_AF-A0A7C2EVY0-F1
#
_entry.id   AF-A0A7C2EVY0-F1
#
_cell.length_a   1.000
_cell.length_b   1.000
_cell.length_c   1.000
_cell.angle_alpha   90.00
_cell.angle_beta   90.00
_cell.angle_gamma   90.00
#
_symmetry.space_group_name_H-M   'P 1'
#
loop_
_entity.id
_entity.type
_entity.pdbx_description
1 polymer ?
#
loop_
_entity_poly.entity_id
_entity_poly.type
_entity_poly.pdbx_seq_one_letter_code
_entity_poly.pdbx_strand_id
1 'polypeptide(L)'
;MGNQAESQPSREKKRAQFAETEKPKSRMTPILIVALLALAGVAAYAVMSSLGDQPQATTVTGSSNKSESAAADIRIPLADLGGGKAKFFDYTLADNRRVRFFAVKSPDGVYRAAMDACDTCFHAKQGYRQEGDEMVCNNCGLKFHSTLINEVSGGCNPVGLPRTIEGNQLVIKASELESRGRYF
;
A
#
# COMPACT_ATOMS: atom_id res chain seq x y z
N MET A 1 -52.46 70.96 -53.90
CA MET A 1 -52.71 70.16 -52.67
C MET A 1 -52.40 68.69 -52.95
N GLY A 2 -51.79 67.98 -52.01
CA GLY A 2 -51.75 66.51 -51.91
C GLY A 2 -50.52 65.84 -52.53
N ASN A 3 -49.38 65.81 -51.83
CA ASN A 3 -48.88 64.76 -50.93
C ASN A 3 -48.43 63.45 -51.61
N GLN A 4 -47.11 63.31 -51.70
CA GLN A 4 -46.37 62.05 -51.80
C GLN A 4 -46.50 61.29 -50.47
N ALA A 5 -46.67 59.97 -50.52
CA ALA A 5 -46.44 59.09 -49.37
C ALA A 5 -45.72 57.84 -49.84
N GLU A 6 -44.42 57.81 -49.56
CA GLU A 6 -43.49 56.73 -49.81
C GLU A 6 -43.31 55.87 -48.54
N SER A 7 -43.02 54.59 -48.77
CA SER A 7 -42.34 53.63 -47.89
C SER A 7 -43.15 52.90 -46.78
N GLN A 8 -43.32 51.59 -46.98
CA GLN A 8 -43.57 50.62 -45.92
C GLN A 8 -42.38 49.64 -45.87
N PRO A 9 -41.48 49.74 -44.88
CA PRO A 9 -40.59 48.63 -44.56
C PRO A 9 -40.76 48.27 -43.08
N SER A 10 -41.71 47.40 -42.71
CA SER A 10 -41.79 47.03 -41.27
C SER A 10 -42.26 45.64 -40.88
N ARG A 11 -42.62 44.75 -41.80
CA ARG A 11 -43.06 43.39 -41.42
C ARG A 11 -41.97 42.33 -41.57
N GLU A 12 -41.19 42.39 -42.63
CA GLU A 12 -40.11 41.42 -42.89
C GLU A 12 -38.90 41.61 -41.95
N LYS A 13 -38.51 42.87 -41.70
CA LYS A 13 -37.45 43.20 -40.73
C LYS A 13 -37.79 42.81 -39.29
N LYS A 14 -39.07 42.76 -38.90
CA LYS A 14 -39.48 42.33 -37.56
C LYS A 14 -39.45 40.82 -37.38
N ARG A 15 -39.69 40.03 -38.44
CA ARG A 15 -39.68 38.55 -38.39
C ARG A 15 -38.27 37.98 -38.19
N ALA A 16 -37.26 38.60 -38.80
CA ALA A 16 -35.86 38.19 -38.67
C ALA A 16 -35.26 38.41 -37.27
N GLN A 17 -35.87 39.25 -36.44
CA GLN A 17 -35.38 39.55 -35.08
C GLN A 17 -35.82 38.51 -34.04
N PHE A 18 -36.77 37.62 -34.38
CA PHE A 18 -37.31 36.59 -33.48
C PHE A 18 -37.02 35.16 -33.95
N ALA A 19 -36.36 34.99 -35.10
CA ALA A 19 -35.89 33.68 -35.57
C ALA A 19 -34.51 33.38 -34.96
N GLU A 20 -34.49 32.35 -34.11
CA GLU A 20 -33.29 31.66 -33.59
C GLU A 20 -32.29 32.52 -32.81
N THR A 21 -32.56 32.67 -31.50
CA THR A 21 -31.46 32.74 -30.53
C THR A 21 -30.81 31.36 -30.40
N GLU A 22 -29.94 31.04 -31.34
CA GLU A 22 -28.93 29.99 -31.18
C GLU A 22 -28.20 30.24 -29.85
N LYS A 23 -28.38 29.35 -28.86
CA LYS A 23 -27.64 29.44 -27.59
C LYS A 23 -26.14 29.42 -27.92
N PRO A 24 -25.33 30.39 -27.46
CA PRO A 24 -23.91 30.39 -27.77
C PRO A 24 -23.29 29.12 -27.17
N LYS A 25 -22.83 28.21 -28.02
CA LYS A 25 -22.13 26.99 -27.60
C LYS A 25 -20.83 27.42 -26.91
N SER A 26 -20.87 27.46 -25.58
CA SER A 26 -19.76 27.96 -24.76
C SER A 26 -18.48 27.22 -25.09
N ARG A 27 -17.47 27.95 -25.58
CA ARG A 27 -16.12 27.42 -25.81
C ARG A 27 -15.45 26.90 -24.51
N MET A 28 -16.03 27.21 -23.34
CA MET A 28 -15.54 26.71 -22.05
C MET A 28 -15.98 25.28 -21.75
N THR A 29 -17.06 24.76 -22.35
CA THR A 29 -17.53 23.39 -22.09
C THR A 29 -16.49 22.31 -22.45
N PRO A 30 -15.80 22.35 -23.62
CA PRO A 30 -14.73 21.37 -23.89
C PRO A 30 -13.52 21.55 -22.97
N ILE A 31 -13.19 22.77 -22.55
CA ILE A 31 -12.07 23.06 -21.63
C ILE A 31 -12.35 22.47 -20.25
N LEU A 32 -13.58 22.63 -19.74
CA LEU A 32 -14.00 22.06 -18.46
C LEU A 32 -14.00 20.53 -18.49
N ILE A 33 -14.41 19.91 -19.61
CA ILE A 33 -14.36 18.46 -19.78
C ILE A 33 -12.91 17.96 -19.79
N VAL A 34 -12.02 18.60 -20.55
CA VAL A 34 -10.58 18.23 -20.58
C VAL A 34 -9.93 18.42 -19.21
N ALA A 35 -10.24 19.52 -18.50
CA ALA A 35 -9.74 19.76 -17.15
C ALA A 35 -10.23 18.71 -16.15
N LEU A 36 -11.51 18.32 -16.22
CA LEU A 36 -12.08 17.25 -15.39
C LEU A 36 -11.45 15.89 -15.68
N LEU A 37 -11.21 15.56 -16.96
CA LEU A 37 -10.54 14.32 -17.35
C LEU A 37 -9.08 14.30 -16.91
N ALA A 38 -8.37 15.43 -17.01
CA ALA A 38 -7.00 15.56 -16.51
C ALA A 38 -6.94 15.39 -14.98
N LEU A 39 -7.86 16.02 -14.25
CA LEU A 39 -7.99 15.86 -12.79
C LEU A 39 -8.29 14.41 -12.40
N ALA A 40 -9.22 13.75 -13.09
CA ALA A 40 -9.53 12.35 -12.85
C ALA A 40 -8.33 11.43 -13.15
N GLY A 41 -7.58 11.70 -14.22
CA GLY A 41 -6.35 10.97 -14.56
C GLY A 41 -5.26 11.13 -13.50
N VAL A 42 -5.05 12.35 -13.00
CA VAL A 42 -4.07 12.63 -11.92
C VAL A 42 -4.50 11.94 -10.62
N ALA A 43 -5.78 11.99 -10.26
CA ALA A 43 -6.30 11.30 -9.08
C ALA A 43 -6.13 9.78 -9.18
N ALA A 44 -6.45 9.19 -10.35
CA ALA A 44 -6.26 7.76 -10.59
C ALA A 44 -4.77 7.35 -10.53
N TYR A 45 -3.88 8.16 -11.11
CA TYR A 45 -2.44 7.94 -11.02
C TYR A 45 -1.93 8.00 -9.58
N ALA A 46 -2.34 9.01 -8.80
CA ALA A 46 -1.97 9.15 -7.40
C ALA A 46 -2.45 7.94 -6.57
N VAL A 47 -3.70 7.49 -6.75
CA VAL A 47 -4.23 6.29 -6.08
C VAL A 47 -3.43 5.05 -6.48
N MET A 48 -3.14 4.87 -7.77
CA MET A 48 -2.41 3.69 -8.25
C MET A 48 -0.95 3.66 -7.77
N SER A 49 -0.32 4.83 -7.63
CA SER A 49 1.01 4.96 -7.03
C SER A 49 1.03 4.81 -5.50
N SER A 50 -0.13 4.93 -4.84
CA SER A 50 -0.28 4.77 -3.39
C SER A 50 -0.58 3.34 -2.95
N LEU A 51 -0.95 2.46 -3.88
CA LEU A 51 -0.96 1.01 -3.69
C LEU A 51 0.49 0.54 -3.61
N GLY A 52 1.13 0.80 -2.47
CA GLY A 52 2.53 0.52 -2.23
C GLY A 52 2.84 -0.94 -2.56
N ASP A 53 3.85 -1.13 -3.39
CA ASP A 53 4.37 -2.42 -3.81
C ASP A 53 4.85 -3.17 -2.55
N GLN A 54 3.97 -3.99 -1.98
CA GLN A 54 4.27 -4.80 -0.83
C GLN A 54 5.31 -5.85 -1.26
N PRO A 55 6.38 -6.07 -0.48
CA PRO A 55 7.32 -7.13 -0.78
C PRO A 55 6.59 -8.48 -0.94
N GLN A 56 7.01 -9.27 -1.93
CA GLN A 56 6.44 -10.61 -2.12
C GLN A 56 6.71 -11.46 -0.88
N ALA A 57 5.67 -12.10 -0.36
CA ALA A 57 5.75 -12.98 0.79
C ALA A 57 5.61 -14.45 0.39
N THR A 58 6.38 -15.32 1.04
CA THR A 58 6.23 -16.78 0.91
C THR A 58 5.26 -17.29 1.96
N THR A 59 4.23 -18.02 1.55
CA THR A 59 3.32 -18.67 2.51
C THR A 59 4.04 -19.78 3.25
N VAL A 60 3.99 -19.77 4.59
CA VAL A 60 4.58 -20.83 5.43
C VAL A 60 3.50 -21.52 6.24
N THR A 61 3.50 -22.85 6.17
CA THR A 61 2.76 -23.73 7.07
C THR A 61 3.80 -24.40 7.96
N GLY A 62 3.63 -24.36 9.28
CA GLY A 62 4.62 -24.92 10.22
C GLY A 62 5.04 -26.34 9.86
N SER A 63 6.33 -26.65 10.01
CA SER A 63 6.89 -27.96 9.62
C SER A 63 6.55 -29.00 10.69
N SER A 64 5.54 -29.83 10.44
CA SER A 64 5.01 -30.81 11.38
C SER A 64 5.77 -32.15 11.30
N ASN A 65 6.65 -32.39 12.27
CA ASN A 65 6.93 -33.76 12.71
C ASN A 65 5.92 -34.12 13.81
N LYS A 66 4.77 -34.67 13.37
CA LYS A 66 3.79 -35.49 14.10
C LYS A 66 3.60 -35.19 15.61
N SER A 67 2.62 -34.35 15.95
CA SER A 67 1.69 -34.57 17.08
C SER A 67 0.52 -33.57 17.00
N GLU A 68 -0.70 -34.07 17.15
CA GLU A 68 -1.95 -33.31 17.06
C GLU A 68 -2.06 -32.21 18.14
N SER A 69 -2.66 -31.08 17.74
CA SER A 69 -3.20 -30.00 18.58
C SER A 69 -2.35 -28.74 18.87
N ALA A 70 -1.17 -28.58 18.27
CA ALA A 70 -0.46 -27.29 18.29
C ALA A 70 0.04 -26.89 16.89
N ALA A 71 -0.06 -25.60 16.54
CA ALA A 71 0.54 -25.08 15.32
C ALA A 71 2.05 -25.34 15.33
N ALA A 72 2.57 -25.88 14.23
CA ALA A 72 3.98 -26.23 14.15
C ALA A 72 4.86 -24.98 14.02
N ASP A 73 6.05 -25.04 14.63
CA ASP A 73 7.04 -23.96 14.56
C ASP A 73 7.46 -23.68 13.11
N ILE A 74 7.81 -22.42 12.86
CA ILE A 74 8.31 -21.95 11.58
C ILE A 74 9.81 -22.14 11.57
N ARG A 75 10.32 -22.80 10.51
CA ARG A 75 11.74 -23.07 10.30
C ARG A 75 12.18 -22.47 8.97
N ILE A 76 13.16 -21.56 9.01
CA ILE A 76 13.68 -20.86 7.84
C ILE A 76 15.16 -21.25 7.67
N PRO A 77 15.57 -21.83 6.53
CA PRO A 77 16.97 -22.15 6.29
C PRO A 77 17.85 -20.91 6.37
N LEU A 78 18.98 -20.98 7.09
CA LEU A 78 19.89 -19.82 7.19
C LEU A 78 20.48 -19.44 5.83
N ALA A 79 20.65 -20.41 4.93
CA ALA A 79 21.09 -20.17 3.56
C ALA A 79 20.13 -19.25 2.79
N ASP A 80 18.83 -19.32 3.09
CA ASP A 80 17.82 -18.45 2.48
C ASP A 80 18.00 -16.97 2.86
N LEU A 81 18.66 -16.69 3.98
CA LEU A 81 18.92 -15.35 4.49
C LEU A 81 20.36 -14.89 4.23
N GLY A 82 21.18 -15.74 3.59
CA GLY A 82 22.62 -15.50 3.42
C GLY A 82 22.98 -14.25 2.62
N GLY A 83 22.09 -13.79 1.74
CA GLY A 83 22.28 -12.59 0.92
C GLY A 83 22.00 -11.25 1.61
N GLY A 84 21.64 -11.27 2.91
CA GLY A 84 21.32 -10.05 3.67
C GLY A 84 20.02 -9.35 3.26
N LYS A 85 19.26 -9.94 2.34
CA LYS A 85 17.94 -9.47 1.94
C LYS A 85 16.86 -10.05 2.85
N ALA A 86 15.97 -9.18 3.31
CA ALA A 86 14.81 -9.57 4.09
C ALA A 86 13.90 -10.44 3.22
N LYS A 87 13.50 -11.58 3.78
CA LYS A 87 12.46 -12.45 3.21
C LYS A 87 11.19 -12.26 4.01
N PHE A 88 10.08 -12.04 3.31
CA PHE A 88 8.76 -11.85 3.89
C PHE A 88 7.96 -13.15 3.81
N PHE A 89 7.12 -13.36 4.80
CA PHE A 89 6.38 -14.60 4.98
C PHE A 89 4.96 -14.32 5.46
N ASP A 90 3.98 -15.03 4.88
CA ASP A 90 2.60 -15.00 5.31
C ASP A 90 2.30 -16.26 6.14
N TYR A 91 1.66 -16.08 7.31
CA TYR A 91 1.20 -17.15 8.18
C TYR A 91 -0.29 -16.95 8.49
N THR A 92 -1.05 -18.04 8.46
CA THR A 92 -2.50 -18.04 8.76
C THR A 92 -2.69 -18.43 10.21
N LEU A 93 -3.27 -17.53 11.00
CA LEU A 93 -3.64 -17.76 12.40
C LEU A 93 -4.78 -18.78 12.52
N ALA A 94 -4.96 -19.31 13.73
CA ALA A 94 -6.09 -20.21 14.03
C ALA A 94 -7.47 -19.59 13.76
N ASP A 95 -7.60 -18.25 13.85
CA ASP A 95 -8.82 -17.51 13.56
C ASP A 95 -9.00 -17.15 12.06
N ASN A 96 -8.17 -17.73 11.18
CA ASN A 96 -8.09 -17.49 9.74
C ASN A 96 -7.58 -16.11 9.32
N ARG A 97 -7.13 -15.26 10.24
CA ARG A 97 -6.45 -14.02 9.86
C ARG A 97 -5.06 -14.32 9.33
N ARG A 98 -4.65 -13.57 8.32
CA ARG A 98 -3.29 -13.60 7.79
C ARG A 98 -2.45 -12.59 8.53
N VAL A 99 -1.33 -13.04 9.09
CA VAL A 99 -0.26 -12.18 9.60
C VAL A 99 0.94 -12.28 8.67
N ARG A 100 1.68 -11.18 8.55
CA ARG A 100 2.93 -11.12 7.80
C ARG A 100 4.09 -10.81 8.72
N PHE A 101 5.22 -11.46 8.48
CA PHE A 101 6.47 -11.22 9.18
C PHE A 101 7.64 -11.32 8.20
N PHE A 102 8.82 -10.88 8.61
CA PHE A 102 10.03 -11.03 7.82
C PHE A 102 11.21 -11.52 8.65
N ALA A 103 12.19 -12.11 7.98
CA ALA A 103 13.48 -12.47 8.54
C ALA A 103 14.62 -11.93 7.68
N VAL A 104 15.72 -11.53 8.30
CA VAL A 104 16.90 -10.97 7.62
C VAL A 104 18.17 -11.33 8.38
N LYS A 105 19.27 -11.58 7.66
CA LYS A 105 20.61 -11.58 8.24
C LYS A 105 21.18 -10.18 8.11
N SER A 106 21.37 -9.49 9.23
CA SER A 106 21.89 -8.12 9.17
C SER A 106 23.42 -8.09 8.95
N PRO A 107 24.00 -6.91 8.64
CA PRO A 107 25.44 -6.75 8.43
C PRO A 107 26.35 -7.25 9.57
N ASP A 108 25.86 -7.24 10.82
CA ASP A 108 26.58 -7.79 11.97
C ASP A 108 26.58 -9.34 12.04
N GLY A 109 26.00 -10.00 11.04
CA GLY A 109 25.92 -11.45 10.94
C GLY A 109 24.78 -12.10 11.71
N VAL A 110 23.99 -11.33 12.47
CA VAL A 110 22.90 -11.85 13.30
C VAL A 110 21.61 -11.99 12.48
N TYR A 111 20.95 -13.14 12.63
CA TYR A 111 19.63 -13.42 12.04
C TYR A 111 18.53 -12.84 12.92
N ARG A 112 17.66 -12.03 12.29
CA ARG A 112 16.60 -11.28 12.95
C ARG A 112 15.26 -11.62 12.35
N ALA A 113 14.22 -11.51 13.16
CA ALA A 113 12.84 -11.68 12.72
C ALA A 113 11.94 -10.65 13.41
N ALA A 114 10.96 -10.14 12.67
CA ALA A 114 9.97 -9.20 13.18
C ALA A 114 8.67 -9.31 12.39
N MET A 115 7.56 -8.91 13.01
CA MET A 115 6.30 -8.70 12.30
C MET A 115 6.47 -7.62 11.24
N ASP A 116 5.72 -7.74 10.15
CA ASP A 116 5.60 -6.69 9.14
C ASP A 116 4.61 -5.60 9.59
N ALA A 117 4.81 -5.12 10.82
CA ALA A 117 3.98 -4.16 11.52
C ALA A 117 4.73 -3.55 12.71
N CYS A 118 4.27 -2.41 13.22
CA CYS A 118 4.80 -1.73 14.40
C CYS A 118 3.69 -1.23 15.32
N ASP A 119 4.04 -0.79 16.52
CA ASP A 119 3.07 -0.35 17.52
C ASP A 119 2.31 0.91 17.11
N THR A 120 2.91 1.77 16.28
CA THR A 120 2.31 3.05 15.89
C THR A 120 1.50 2.98 14.59
N CYS A 121 2.02 2.32 13.55
CA CYS A 121 1.45 2.42 12.19
C CYS A 121 0.69 1.18 11.73
N PHE A 122 0.55 0.13 12.56
CA PHE A 122 -0.07 -1.13 12.12
C PHE A 122 -1.50 -0.98 11.59
N HIS A 123 -2.26 0.03 12.05
CA HIS A 123 -3.61 0.30 11.56
C HIS A 123 -3.65 0.58 10.05
N ALA A 124 -2.57 1.12 9.47
CA ALA A 124 -2.49 1.41 8.05
C ALA A 124 -2.24 0.16 7.17
N LYS A 125 -1.83 -0.98 7.76
CA LYS A 125 -1.56 -2.25 7.06
C LYS A 125 -0.57 -2.14 5.90
N GLN A 126 0.39 -1.23 5.99
CA GLN A 126 1.39 -0.99 4.94
C GLN A 126 2.74 -1.68 5.18
N GLY A 127 3.00 -2.24 6.36
CA GLY A 127 4.25 -2.97 6.61
C GLY A 127 5.54 -2.19 6.31
N TYR A 128 6.56 -2.92 5.89
CA TYR A 128 7.93 -2.49 5.73
C TYR A 128 8.52 -2.93 4.39
N ARG A 129 9.57 -2.22 3.97
CA ARG A 129 10.46 -2.63 2.87
C ARG A 129 11.89 -2.48 3.31
N GLN A 130 12.81 -3.20 2.67
CA GLN A 130 14.24 -3.03 2.90
C GLN A 130 14.85 -2.07 1.86
N GLU A 131 15.65 -1.11 2.32
CA GLU A 131 16.47 -0.22 1.49
C GLU A 131 17.93 -0.31 1.96
N GLY A 132 18.76 -1.06 1.25
CA GLY A 132 20.13 -1.35 1.71
C GLY A 132 20.11 -2.10 3.04
N ASP A 133 20.74 -1.51 4.06
CA ASP A 133 20.77 -2.06 5.42
C ASP A 133 19.64 -1.51 6.31
N GLU A 134 18.76 -0.67 5.78
CA GLU A 134 17.62 -0.09 6.51
C GLU A 134 16.33 -0.85 6.25
N MET A 135 15.51 -1.00 7.29
CA MET A 135 14.10 -1.35 7.18
C MET A 135 13.26 -0.07 7.28
N VAL A 136 12.44 0.18 6.27
CA VAL A 136 11.67 1.42 6.12
C VAL A 136 10.19 1.13 6.29
N CYS A 137 9.52 1.85 7.19
CA CYS A 137 8.08 1.77 7.32
C CYS A 137 7.43 2.37 6.06
N ASN A 138 6.56 1.63 5.40
CA ASN A 138 5.91 2.11 4.18
C ASN A 138 4.89 3.23 4.47
N ASN A 139 4.38 3.32 5.70
CA ASN A 139 3.43 4.35 6.11
C ASN A 139 4.07 5.69 6.48
N CYS A 140 5.07 5.70 7.37
CA CYS A 140 5.64 6.94 7.88
C CYS A 140 7.04 7.26 7.35
N GLY A 141 7.67 6.36 6.57
CA GLY A 141 8.98 6.57 5.97
C GLY A 141 10.17 6.54 6.93
N LEU A 142 9.93 6.33 8.24
CA LEU A 142 11.02 6.16 9.21
C LEU A 142 11.85 4.92 8.86
N LYS A 143 13.16 5.08 9.00
CA LYS A 143 14.17 4.09 8.65
C LYS A 143 14.85 3.57 9.91
N PHE A 144 15.05 2.27 9.95
CA PHE A 144 15.70 1.58 11.06
C PHE A 144 16.80 0.71 10.52
N HIS A 145 18.02 0.93 10.97
CA HIS A 145 19.12 0.05 10.62
C HIS A 145 18.78 -1.39 11.00
N SER A 146 19.04 -2.33 10.11
CA SER A 146 18.66 -3.74 10.26
C SER A 146 19.25 -4.37 11.52
N THR A 147 20.36 -3.83 12.03
CA THR A 147 20.94 -4.25 13.32
C THR A 147 20.05 -3.96 14.54
N LEU A 148 19.10 -3.04 14.42
CA LEU A 148 18.17 -2.66 15.48
C LEU A 148 16.87 -3.46 15.45
N ILE A 149 16.62 -4.21 14.37
CA ILE A 149 15.43 -5.05 14.25
C ILE A 149 15.48 -6.13 15.31
N ASN A 150 14.38 -6.25 16.06
CA ASN A 150 14.24 -7.20 17.17
C ASN A 150 15.21 -6.99 18.35
N GLU A 151 16.01 -5.91 18.35
CA GLU A 151 16.86 -5.48 19.47
C GLU A 151 16.26 -4.24 20.16
N VAL A 152 15.72 -3.30 19.38
CA VAL A 152 14.98 -2.14 19.89
C VAL A 152 13.49 -2.36 19.63
N SER A 153 12.66 -2.05 20.63
CA SER A 153 11.20 -2.25 20.56
C SER A 153 10.47 -0.93 20.82
N GLY A 154 9.23 -0.84 20.33
CA GLY A 154 8.38 0.33 20.51
C GLY A 154 8.36 1.29 19.31
N GLY A 155 7.27 2.04 19.22
CA GLY A 155 7.09 3.07 18.20
C GLY A 155 6.98 2.49 16.79
N CYS A 156 7.75 3.06 15.86
CA CYS A 156 7.75 2.67 14.45
C CYS A 156 8.79 1.60 14.10
N ASN A 157 9.56 1.07 15.06
CA ASN A 157 10.44 -0.08 14.79
C ASN A 157 9.56 -1.35 14.64
N PRO A 158 9.79 -2.22 13.65
CA PRO A 158 9.08 -3.49 13.53
C PRO A 158 8.99 -4.28 14.84
N VAL A 159 7.81 -4.84 15.13
CA VAL A 159 7.60 -5.65 16.35
C VAL A 159 8.44 -6.91 16.29
N GLY A 160 9.46 -7.00 17.14
CA GLY A 160 10.37 -8.14 17.18
C GLY A 160 9.68 -9.49 17.44
N LEU A 161 10.19 -10.53 16.77
CA LEU A 161 9.81 -11.92 16.99
C LEU A 161 10.95 -12.67 17.67
N PRO A 162 10.71 -13.28 18.85
CA PRO A 162 11.65 -14.22 19.45
C PRO A 162 12.02 -15.32 18.47
N ARG A 163 13.31 -15.65 18.44
CA ARG A 163 13.93 -16.55 17.46
C ARG A 163 15.10 -17.29 18.06
N THR A 164 15.26 -18.55 17.67
CA THR A 164 16.42 -19.37 18.01
C THR A 164 17.07 -19.91 16.75
N ILE A 165 18.34 -20.27 16.85
CA ILE A 165 19.05 -21.00 15.80
C ILE A 165 19.11 -22.47 16.21
N GLU A 166 18.58 -23.35 15.38
CA GLU A 166 18.65 -24.80 15.55
C GLU A 166 19.31 -25.42 14.32
N GLY A 167 20.57 -25.82 14.45
CA GLY A 167 21.36 -26.33 13.33
C GLY A 167 21.51 -25.27 12.22
N ASN A 168 20.96 -25.55 11.04
CA ASN A 168 20.98 -24.64 9.89
C ASN A 168 19.66 -23.88 9.68
N GLN A 169 18.82 -23.78 10.71
CA GLN A 169 17.50 -23.14 10.64
C GLN A 169 17.37 -22.02 11.67
N LEU A 170 16.74 -20.92 11.26
CA LEU A 170 16.13 -19.94 12.15
C LEU A 170 14.73 -20.45 12.52
N VAL A 171 14.45 -20.55 13.82
CA VAL A 171 13.20 -21.09 14.36
C VAL A 171 12.41 -19.99 15.05
N ILE A 172 11.15 -19.86 14.68
CA ILE A 172 10.17 -18.94 15.26
C ILE A 172 8.99 -19.77 15.75
N LYS A 173 8.61 -19.61 17.03
CA LYS A 173 7.46 -20.33 17.59
C LYS A 173 6.17 -19.82 16.98
N ALA A 174 5.28 -20.73 16.56
CA ALA A 174 3.99 -20.35 16.00
C ALA A 174 3.16 -19.50 17.00
N SER A 175 3.27 -19.80 18.30
CA SER A 175 2.62 -19.03 19.38
C SER A 175 3.01 -17.55 19.39
N GLU A 176 4.21 -17.19 18.94
CA GLU A 176 4.62 -15.79 18.84
C GLU A 176 3.86 -15.05 17.73
N LEU A 177 3.49 -15.75 16.65
CA LEU A 177 2.65 -15.20 15.59
C LEU A 177 1.19 -15.12 16.06
N GLU A 178 0.67 -16.18 16.69
CA GLU A 178 -0.70 -16.22 17.23
C GLU A 178 -0.96 -15.07 18.22
N SER A 179 -0.03 -14.82 19.15
CA SER A 179 -0.15 -13.74 20.15
C SER A 179 -0.04 -12.32 19.58
N ARG A 180 0.44 -12.18 18.34
CA ARG A 180 0.63 -10.89 17.64
C ARG A 180 -0.42 -10.63 16.57
N GLY A 181 -1.47 -11.44 16.51
CA GLY A 181 -2.57 -11.24 15.56
C GLY A 181 -3.11 -9.82 15.57
N ARG A 182 -3.22 -9.15 16.74
CA ARG A 182 -3.74 -7.76 16.89
C ARG A 182 -3.17 -6.71 15.93
N TYR A 183 -1.97 -6.92 15.39
CA TYR A 183 -1.34 -6.00 14.44
C TYR A 183 -1.92 -6.11 13.02
N PHE A 184 -2.71 -7.13 12.71
CA PHE A 184 -3.28 -7.46 11.39
C PHE A 184 -4.80 -7.52 11.44
#